data_AF-A0A962D7K9-F1
#
_entry.id   AF-A0A962D7K9-F1
#
_cell.length_a   1.000
_cell.length_b   1.000
_cell.length_c   1.000
_cell.angle_alpha   90.00
_cell.angle_beta   90.00
_cell.angle_gamma   90.00
#
_symmetry.space_group_name_H-M   'P 1'
#
loop_
_entity.id
_entity.type
_entity.pdbx_description
1 polymer ?
#
loop_
_entity_poly.entity_id
_entity_poly.type
_entity_poly.pdbx_seq_one_letter_code
_entity_poly.pdbx_strand_id
1 'polypeptide(L)'
;MNVQDQKNLSRGLTWRSVLHGLGSVVKAAGAVAPEEGLRASDVLESWKKLDGSAETDFFGYGRNSEMLFKAPYVPVKDSDLEKYPLTALVATAYEKQENAKNTDSAHWLPSLLMAGVLGEVVHNLPYHNNLHFRKVTLHAARLIDAHNADQKQKDPLTPRECALLLIAACIHDLGHDGTGNVGPDGAYSPGRLERRSFEYARPYLEQAGMDQESLSVLETMMICTDASRPDNPACPLTQLRSAASFHFTQDQTHAAGSGTLFNRLKDNRKTALLSLFLHEADIMNSAGVSVEQTSLETCQFRKESQGAQARPSDVLEFMGTICRGGFISQAGKTLGQKAYETIRTRAHQDFEKGNEPYTLCGEEEG
;
A
#
# COMPACT_ATOMS: atom_id res chain seq x y z
N MET A 1 -37.84 -8.72 8.85
CA MET A 1 -37.33 -8.72 7.46
C MET A 1 -36.91 -10.15 7.15
N ASN A 2 -37.42 -10.77 6.08
CA ASN A 2 -37.11 -12.16 5.74
C ASN A 2 -35.67 -12.26 5.20
N VAL A 3 -34.98 -13.38 5.42
CA VAL A 3 -33.67 -13.71 4.83
C VAL A 3 -33.64 -13.49 3.30
N GLN A 4 -34.77 -13.65 2.62
CA GLN A 4 -34.93 -13.36 1.20
C GLN A 4 -34.90 -11.84 0.89
N ASP A 5 -35.41 -10.99 1.77
CA ASP A 5 -35.38 -9.53 1.63
C ASP A 5 -33.98 -8.97 1.93
N GLN A 6 -33.26 -9.57 2.88
CA GLN A 6 -31.83 -9.26 3.13
C GLN A 6 -30.95 -9.64 1.93
N LYS A 7 -31.23 -10.78 1.27
CA LYS A 7 -30.52 -11.19 0.03
C LYS A 7 -30.84 -10.30 -1.18
N ASN A 8 -32.01 -9.65 -1.22
CA ASN A 8 -32.37 -8.74 -2.30
C ASN A 8 -31.78 -7.33 -2.08
N LEU A 9 -31.63 -6.89 -0.82
CA LEU A 9 -30.90 -5.66 -0.49
C LEU A 9 -29.39 -5.81 -0.72
N SER A 10 -28.79 -6.97 -0.41
CA SER A 10 -27.38 -7.23 -0.70
C SER A 10 -27.06 -7.44 -2.19
N ARG A 11 -28.08 -7.68 -3.02
CA ARG A 11 -27.96 -7.73 -4.49
C ARG A 11 -28.24 -6.39 -5.18
N GLY A 12 -28.67 -5.37 -4.44
CA GLY A 12 -29.14 -4.09 -5.01
C GLY A 12 -28.17 -2.92 -4.92
N LEU A 13 -27.22 -2.94 -3.97
CA LEU A 13 -26.16 -1.93 -3.89
C LEU A 13 -25.07 -2.28 -4.91
N THR A 14 -25.26 -1.82 -6.13
CA THR A 14 -24.17 -1.78 -7.10
C THR A 14 -23.10 -0.81 -6.58
N TRP A 15 -21.81 -1.09 -6.81
CA TRP A 15 -20.73 -0.15 -6.47
C TRP A 15 -20.99 1.28 -7.01
N ARG A 16 -21.71 1.41 -8.13
CA ARG A 16 -22.21 2.69 -8.66
C ARG A 16 -23.08 3.45 -7.68
N SER A 17 -24.03 2.76 -7.04
CA SER A 17 -24.89 3.40 -6.02
C SER A 17 -24.10 3.87 -4.81
N VAL A 18 -23.03 3.15 -4.44
CA VAL A 18 -22.12 3.57 -3.37
C VAL A 18 -21.27 4.77 -3.81
N LEU A 19 -20.70 4.74 -5.02
CA LEU A 19 -19.92 5.87 -5.56
C LEU A 19 -20.74 7.16 -5.69
N HIS A 20 -21.98 7.08 -6.17
CA HIS A 20 -22.86 8.26 -6.20
C HIS A 20 -23.14 8.79 -4.79
N GLY A 21 -23.28 7.90 -3.80
CA GLY A 21 -23.41 8.27 -2.39
C GLY A 21 -22.15 8.93 -1.82
N LEU A 22 -20.95 8.62 -2.31
CA LEU A 22 -19.71 9.20 -1.81
C LEU A 22 -19.58 10.70 -2.09
N GLY A 23 -20.30 11.25 -3.07
CA GLY A 23 -20.27 12.69 -3.34
C GLY A 23 -20.75 13.53 -2.15
N SER A 24 -21.69 13.03 -1.33
CA SER A 24 -22.10 13.71 -0.08
C SER A 24 -21.08 13.52 1.03
N VAL A 25 -20.43 12.35 1.10
CA VAL A 25 -19.36 12.04 2.06
C VAL A 25 -18.16 12.96 1.84
N VAL A 26 -17.71 13.15 0.60
CA VAL A 26 -16.60 14.06 0.26
C VAL A 26 -16.91 15.50 0.70
N LYS A 27 -18.14 15.97 0.45
CA LYS A 27 -18.56 17.32 0.87
C LYS A 27 -18.59 17.47 2.40
N ALA A 28 -19.09 16.45 3.10
CA ALA A 28 -19.16 16.47 4.56
C ALA A 28 -17.77 16.44 5.20
N ALA A 29 -16.89 15.56 4.72
CA ALA A 29 -15.51 15.45 5.18
C ALA A 29 -14.71 16.73 4.89
N GLY A 30 -14.89 17.32 3.71
CA GLY A 30 -14.26 18.58 3.33
C GLY A 30 -14.60 19.77 4.23
N ALA A 31 -15.77 19.75 4.90
CA ALA A 31 -16.16 20.78 5.85
C ALA A 31 -15.47 20.66 7.22
N VAL A 32 -14.86 19.50 7.51
CA VAL A 32 -14.19 19.21 8.80
C VAL A 32 -12.70 18.90 8.63
N ALA A 33 -12.20 18.85 7.40
CA ALA A 33 -10.77 18.66 7.12
C ALA A 33 -9.96 19.89 7.60
N PRO A 34 -8.74 19.68 8.13
CA PRO A 34 -7.88 20.77 8.57
C PRO A 34 -7.52 21.71 7.40
N GLU A 35 -7.29 23.00 7.70
CA GLU A 35 -6.97 24.03 6.68
C GLU A 35 -5.68 23.71 5.90
N GLU A 36 -4.71 23.06 6.55
CA GLU A 36 -3.45 22.59 5.93
C GLU A 36 -3.58 21.18 5.33
N GLY A 37 -4.80 20.64 5.25
CA GLY A 37 -5.11 19.29 4.77
C GLY A 37 -5.38 19.16 3.28
N LEU A 38 -5.79 17.96 2.87
CA LEU A 38 -6.36 17.72 1.53
C LEU A 38 -7.58 18.62 1.30
N ARG A 39 -7.47 19.49 0.29
CA ARG A 39 -8.59 20.36 -0.08
C ARG A 39 -9.75 19.51 -0.60
N ALA A 40 -10.93 19.77 -0.06
CA ALA A 40 -12.16 19.12 -0.49
C ALA A 40 -12.40 19.19 -2.00
N SER A 41 -11.96 20.29 -2.65
CA SER A 41 -12.03 20.47 -4.10
C SER A 41 -11.26 19.42 -4.87
N ASP A 42 -10.09 19.02 -4.38
CA ASP A 42 -9.19 18.09 -5.06
C ASP A 42 -9.77 16.67 -4.98
N VAL A 43 -10.26 16.28 -3.79
CA VAL A 43 -10.96 15.01 -3.58
C VAL A 43 -12.24 14.95 -4.43
N LEU A 44 -12.99 16.06 -4.51
CA LEU A 44 -14.20 16.15 -5.33
C LEU A 44 -13.88 16.06 -6.82
N GLU A 45 -12.75 16.62 -7.28
CA GLU A 45 -12.31 16.50 -8.66
C GLU A 45 -11.97 15.06 -9.02
N SER A 46 -11.19 14.37 -8.18
CA SER A 46 -10.88 12.95 -8.38
C SER A 46 -12.14 12.09 -8.37
N TRP A 47 -13.08 12.35 -7.45
CA TRP A 47 -14.39 11.68 -7.45
C TRP A 47 -15.17 11.93 -8.75
N LYS A 48 -15.24 13.17 -9.25
CA LYS A 48 -15.94 13.48 -10.51
C LYS A 48 -15.35 12.76 -11.72
N LYS A 49 -14.02 12.66 -11.80
CA LYS A 49 -13.33 11.91 -12.86
C LYS A 49 -13.76 10.45 -12.84
N LEU A 50 -13.83 9.86 -11.65
CA LEU A 50 -14.28 8.49 -11.45
C LEU A 50 -15.77 8.30 -11.77
N ASP A 51 -16.64 9.19 -11.30
CA ASP A 51 -18.08 9.14 -11.55
C ASP A 51 -18.40 9.26 -13.05
N GLY A 52 -17.76 10.18 -13.75
CA GLY A 52 -17.88 10.31 -15.21
C GLY A 52 -17.35 9.09 -15.97
N SER A 53 -16.28 8.47 -15.50
CA SER A 53 -15.74 7.23 -16.09
C SER A 53 -16.57 5.99 -15.77
N ALA A 54 -17.37 6.01 -14.70
CA ALA A 54 -18.23 4.90 -14.29
C ALA A 54 -19.37 4.63 -15.28
N GLU A 55 -19.71 5.61 -16.12
CA GLU A 55 -20.63 5.44 -17.26
C GLU A 55 -20.01 4.52 -18.34
N THR A 56 -18.68 4.53 -18.48
CA THR A 56 -17.92 3.66 -19.40
C THR A 56 -17.46 2.37 -18.71
N ASP A 57 -18.33 1.36 -18.76
CA ASP A 57 -18.12 -0.07 -18.49
C ASP A 57 -17.00 -0.49 -17.50
N PHE A 58 -17.25 -0.29 -16.21
CA PHE A 58 -16.40 -0.82 -15.12
C PHE A 58 -16.28 -2.36 -15.14
N PHE A 59 -17.27 -3.08 -15.69
CA PHE A 59 -17.22 -4.54 -15.82
C PHE A 59 -16.21 -5.01 -16.86
N GLY A 60 -15.86 -4.17 -17.82
CA GLY A 60 -14.74 -4.40 -18.74
C GLY A 60 -13.41 -4.50 -17.98
N TYR A 61 -13.23 -3.70 -16.93
CA TYR A 61 -12.03 -3.76 -16.08
C TYR A 61 -11.99 -5.04 -15.25
N GLY A 62 -13.12 -5.56 -14.78
CA GLY A 62 -13.19 -6.80 -13.99
C GLY A 62 -12.70 -8.06 -14.72
N ARG A 63 -12.91 -8.16 -16.04
CA ARG A 63 -12.39 -9.29 -16.84
C ARG A 63 -10.89 -9.19 -17.11
N ASN A 64 -10.38 -7.96 -17.27
CA ASN A 64 -8.96 -7.74 -17.52
C ASN A 64 -8.14 -7.73 -16.22
N SER A 65 -8.73 -7.35 -15.10
CA SER A 65 -8.08 -7.33 -13.79
C SER A 65 -7.80 -8.73 -13.27
N GLU A 66 -8.56 -9.76 -13.68
CA GLU A 66 -8.18 -11.15 -13.44
C GLU A 66 -6.75 -11.45 -13.94
N MET A 67 -6.28 -10.85 -15.04
CA MET A 67 -4.89 -11.01 -15.48
C MET A 67 -3.88 -10.39 -14.49
N LEU A 68 -4.24 -9.29 -13.84
CA LEU A 68 -3.39 -8.62 -12.84
C LEU A 68 -3.15 -9.52 -11.62
N PHE A 69 -4.13 -10.37 -11.29
CA PHE A 69 -4.11 -11.23 -10.10
C PHE A 69 -3.83 -12.73 -10.36
N LYS A 70 -3.81 -13.20 -11.62
CA LYS A 70 -3.71 -14.64 -11.96
C LYS A 70 -2.29 -15.21 -12.00
N ALA A 71 -1.25 -14.37 -12.06
CA ALA A 71 0.11 -14.85 -12.18
C ALA A 71 0.99 -14.31 -11.04
N PRO A 72 1.43 -15.16 -10.09
CA PRO A 72 2.63 -14.81 -9.35
C PRO A 72 3.74 -14.65 -10.40
N TYR A 73 4.52 -13.56 -10.32
CA TYR A 73 5.67 -13.26 -11.18
C TYR A 73 5.45 -12.65 -12.57
N VAL A 74 4.25 -12.17 -12.93
CA VAL A 74 4.14 -11.34 -14.17
C VAL A 74 4.28 -9.87 -13.80
N PRO A 75 5.37 -9.19 -14.23
CA PRO A 75 5.45 -7.74 -14.15
C PRO A 75 4.27 -7.14 -14.92
N VAL A 76 3.53 -6.27 -14.25
CA VAL A 76 2.50 -5.47 -14.90
C VAL A 76 3.20 -4.23 -15.42
N LYS A 77 2.98 -3.89 -16.69
CA LYS A 77 3.52 -2.65 -17.26
C LYS A 77 2.83 -1.47 -16.60
N ASP A 78 3.59 -0.42 -16.32
CA ASP A 78 3.10 0.82 -15.73
C ASP A 78 1.93 1.40 -16.55
N SER A 79 2.06 1.43 -17.88
CA SER A 79 1.01 1.89 -18.79
C SER A 79 -0.26 1.04 -18.80
N ASP A 80 -0.19 -0.23 -18.37
CA ASP A 80 -1.39 -1.02 -18.17
C ASP A 80 -2.07 -0.65 -16.86
N LEU A 81 -1.31 -0.40 -15.80
CA LEU A 81 -1.83 -0.07 -14.48
C LEU A 81 -2.47 1.33 -14.43
N GLU A 82 -1.92 2.30 -15.16
CA GLU A 82 -2.46 3.67 -15.30
C GLU A 82 -3.89 3.72 -15.85
N LYS A 83 -4.31 2.69 -16.59
CA LYS A 83 -5.67 2.59 -17.13
C LYS A 83 -6.70 2.27 -16.05
N TYR A 84 -6.27 1.73 -14.91
CA TYR A 84 -7.17 1.30 -13.84
C TYR A 84 -7.17 2.33 -12.71
N PRO A 85 -8.31 2.99 -12.44
CA PRO A 85 -8.40 3.79 -11.24
C PRO A 85 -8.27 2.91 -10.00
N LEU A 86 -7.69 3.43 -8.92
CA LEU A 86 -7.51 2.72 -7.66
C LEU A 86 -8.84 2.18 -7.13
N THR A 87 -9.94 2.91 -7.29
CA THR A 87 -11.29 2.45 -6.92
C THR A 87 -11.69 1.16 -7.64
N ALA A 88 -11.35 0.99 -8.92
CA ALA A 88 -11.59 -0.25 -9.65
C ALA A 88 -10.70 -1.38 -9.15
N LEU A 89 -9.42 -1.07 -8.90
CA LEU A 89 -8.45 -2.03 -8.42
C LEU A 89 -8.86 -2.59 -7.05
N VAL A 90 -9.18 -1.73 -6.08
CA VAL A 90 -9.60 -2.16 -4.74
C VAL A 90 -10.93 -2.87 -4.75
N ALA A 91 -11.92 -2.39 -5.50
CA ALA A 91 -13.22 -3.04 -5.58
C ALA A 91 -13.09 -4.47 -6.13
N THR A 92 -12.32 -4.64 -7.22
CA THR A 92 -12.08 -5.98 -7.78
C THR A 92 -11.30 -6.88 -6.82
N ALA A 93 -10.23 -6.35 -6.21
CA ALA A 93 -9.43 -7.11 -5.26
C ALA A 93 -10.28 -7.57 -4.07
N TYR A 94 -11.17 -6.70 -3.58
CA TYR A 94 -12.07 -6.99 -2.47
C TYR A 94 -13.16 -8.00 -2.84
N GLU A 95 -13.84 -7.82 -3.98
CA GLU A 95 -14.84 -8.75 -4.51
C GLU A 95 -14.29 -10.17 -4.69
N LYS A 96 -13.02 -10.32 -5.07
CA LYS A 96 -12.36 -11.62 -5.18
C LYS A 96 -12.20 -12.34 -3.83
N GLN A 97 -11.98 -11.60 -2.74
CA GLN A 97 -11.88 -12.17 -1.38
C GLN A 97 -13.26 -12.48 -0.79
N GLU A 98 -14.25 -11.72 -1.22
CA GLU A 98 -15.66 -11.87 -0.96
C GLU A 98 -16.24 -13.11 -1.67
N ASN A 99 -15.97 -14.30 -1.11
CA ASN A 99 -16.81 -15.44 -1.44
C ASN A 99 -18.26 -15.08 -1.10
N ALA A 100 -19.14 -15.10 -2.11
CA ALA A 100 -20.51 -14.52 -2.21
C ALA A 100 -21.56 -14.86 -1.12
N LYS A 101 -21.17 -15.11 0.12
CA LYS A 101 -22.00 -15.58 1.23
C LYS A 101 -21.86 -14.75 2.50
N ASN A 102 -20.93 -13.81 2.61
CA ASN A 102 -20.74 -13.03 3.82
C ASN A 102 -21.38 -11.65 3.70
N THR A 103 -22.30 -11.31 4.59
CA THR A 103 -23.05 -10.04 4.55
C THR A 103 -22.30 -8.87 5.19
N ASP A 104 -21.20 -9.13 5.90
CA ASP A 104 -20.40 -8.12 6.61
C ASP A 104 -19.52 -7.25 5.70
N SER A 105 -19.37 -7.64 4.44
CA SER A 105 -18.54 -6.93 3.46
C SER A 105 -19.11 -5.60 2.98
N ALA A 106 -20.43 -5.50 2.92
CA ALA A 106 -21.13 -4.30 2.49
C ALA A 106 -20.79 -3.09 3.39
N HIS A 107 -20.38 -3.35 4.64
CA HIS A 107 -19.98 -2.31 5.58
C HIS A 107 -18.65 -1.64 5.20
N TRP A 108 -17.72 -2.37 4.59
CA TRP A 108 -16.37 -1.86 4.28
C TRP A 108 -16.27 -1.16 2.93
N LEU A 109 -17.19 -1.47 2.01
CA LEU A 109 -17.16 -0.97 0.64
C LEU A 109 -17.12 0.58 0.53
N PRO A 110 -17.90 1.36 1.30
CA PRO A 110 -17.80 2.83 1.23
C PRO A 110 -16.42 3.36 1.63
N SER A 111 -15.82 2.81 2.69
CA SER A 111 -14.49 3.20 3.15
C SER A 111 -13.39 2.80 2.18
N LEU A 112 -13.50 1.60 1.58
CA LEU A 112 -12.59 1.11 0.55
C LEU A 112 -12.63 2.00 -0.71
N LEU A 113 -13.83 2.32 -1.19
CA LEU A 113 -14.00 3.20 -2.35
C LEU A 113 -13.54 4.62 -2.04
N MET A 114 -13.80 5.14 -0.83
CA MET A 114 -13.27 6.44 -0.41
C MET A 114 -11.74 6.46 -0.41
N ALA A 115 -11.09 5.42 0.12
CA ALA A 115 -9.62 5.31 0.05
C ALA A 115 -9.10 5.30 -1.38
N GLY A 116 -9.79 4.60 -2.30
CA GLY A 116 -9.46 4.64 -3.72
C GLY A 116 -9.63 6.04 -4.33
N VAL A 117 -10.65 6.81 -3.94
CA VAL A 117 -10.81 8.22 -4.36
C VAL A 117 -9.66 9.08 -3.83
N LEU A 118 -9.27 8.90 -2.57
CA LEU A 118 -8.17 9.65 -1.95
C LEU A 118 -6.83 9.35 -2.64
N GLY A 119 -6.56 8.08 -2.95
CA GLY A 119 -5.36 7.68 -3.69
C GLY A 119 -5.32 8.19 -5.15
N GLU A 120 -6.44 8.70 -5.67
CA GLU A 120 -6.53 9.36 -6.99
C GLU A 120 -6.42 10.88 -6.91
N VAL A 121 -6.25 11.46 -5.72
CA VAL A 121 -5.84 12.87 -5.60
C VAL A 121 -4.48 13.02 -6.26
N VAL A 122 -4.30 14.06 -7.08
CA VAL A 122 -3.09 14.23 -7.90
C VAL A 122 -1.83 14.28 -7.03
N HIS A 123 -0.92 13.34 -7.27
CA HIS A 123 0.44 13.31 -6.74
C HIS A 123 1.41 13.18 -7.90
N ASN A 124 2.23 14.21 -8.11
CA ASN A 124 3.12 14.34 -9.26
C ASN A 124 4.61 14.28 -8.89
N LEU A 125 4.92 13.70 -7.73
CA LEU A 125 6.32 13.44 -7.36
C LEU A 125 6.94 12.38 -8.29
N PRO A 126 8.26 12.41 -8.53
CA PRO A 126 8.88 11.43 -9.41
C PRO A 126 8.68 9.98 -9.00
N TYR A 127 8.68 9.68 -7.69
CA TYR A 127 8.50 8.32 -7.15
C TYR A 127 7.17 8.18 -6.40
N HIS A 128 6.93 8.97 -5.35
CA HIS A 128 5.72 8.88 -4.53
C HIS A 128 4.50 9.54 -5.23
N ASN A 129 4.06 8.95 -6.33
CA ASN A 129 2.94 9.39 -7.16
C ASN A 129 1.77 8.38 -7.20
N ASN A 130 0.70 8.73 -7.92
CA ASN A 130 -0.47 7.86 -8.04
C ASN A 130 -0.16 6.48 -8.65
N LEU A 131 0.86 6.36 -9.51
CA LEU A 131 1.28 5.08 -10.06
C LEU A 131 1.93 4.19 -8.99
N HIS A 132 2.78 4.76 -8.13
CA HIS A 132 3.29 4.05 -6.94
C HIS A 132 2.15 3.51 -6.09
N PHE A 133 1.12 4.32 -5.80
CA PHE A 133 -0.02 3.88 -4.98
C PHE A 133 -0.76 2.69 -5.60
N ARG A 134 -0.94 2.70 -6.93
CA ARG A 134 -1.53 1.58 -7.67
C ARG A 134 -0.67 0.33 -7.58
N LYS A 135 0.65 0.45 -7.72
CA LYS A 135 1.56 -0.69 -7.64
C LYS A 135 1.54 -1.30 -6.23
N VAL A 136 1.61 -0.47 -5.17
CA VAL A 136 1.51 -0.93 -3.78
C VAL A 136 0.17 -1.62 -3.51
N THR A 137 -0.94 -1.04 -3.99
CA THR A 137 -2.28 -1.64 -3.86
C THR A 137 -2.38 -2.99 -4.58
N LEU A 138 -1.79 -3.12 -5.77
CA LEU A 138 -1.73 -4.39 -6.49
C LEU A 138 -0.92 -5.45 -5.71
N HIS A 139 0.22 -5.08 -5.15
CA HIS A 139 1.05 -6.00 -4.36
C HIS A 139 0.36 -6.40 -3.06
N ALA A 140 -0.34 -5.48 -2.40
CA ALA A 140 -1.17 -5.77 -1.24
C ALA A 140 -2.26 -6.82 -1.57
N ALA A 141 -2.97 -6.66 -2.68
CA ALA A 141 -3.94 -7.65 -3.15
C ALA A 141 -3.31 -9.02 -3.46
N ARG A 142 -2.12 -9.04 -4.09
CA ARG A 142 -1.38 -10.28 -4.37
C ARG A 142 -0.91 -10.97 -3.09
N LEU A 143 -0.48 -10.21 -2.07
CA LEU A 143 -0.11 -10.73 -0.75
C LEU A 143 -1.30 -11.37 -0.04
N ILE A 144 -2.47 -10.74 -0.10
CA ILE A 144 -3.73 -11.31 0.41
C ILE A 144 -4.01 -12.64 -0.28
N ASP A 145 -3.98 -12.68 -1.61
CA ASP A 145 -4.22 -13.90 -2.39
C ASP A 145 -3.24 -15.01 -2.02
N ALA A 146 -1.94 -14.71 -1.98
CA ALA A 146 -0.91 -15.67 -1.65
C ALA A 146 -1.04 -16.22 -0.22
N HIS A 147 -1.39 -15.36 0.75
CA HIS A 147 -1.62 -15.76 2.14
C HIS A 147 -2.86 -16.64 2.30
N ASN A 148 -3.97 -16.24 1.69
CA ASN A 148 -5.25 -16.95 1.79
C ASN A 148 -5.25 -18.27 1.00
N ALA A 149 -4.44 -18.38 -0.05
CA ALA A 149 -4.29 -19.61 -0.83
C ALA A 149 -3.36 -20.65 -0.20
N ASP A 150 -2.51 -20.26 0.76
CA ASP A 150 -1.60 -21.20 1.43
C ASP A 150 -2.39 -22.16 2.32
N GLN A 151 -2.49 -23.43 1.92
CA GLN A 151 -3.20 -24.48 2.66
C GLN A 151 -2.61 -24.76 4.05
N LYS A 152 -1.37 -24.35 4.31
CA LYS A 152 -0.73 -24.46 5.63
C LYS A 152 -1.11 -23.29 6.54
N GLN A 153 -1.71 -22.22 6.00
CA GLN A 153 -2.18 -21.10 6.78
C GLN A 153 -3.39 -21.50 7.63
N LYS A 154 -3.27 -21.32 8.94
CA LYS A 154 -4.34 -21.62 9.90
C LYS A 154 -5.24 -20.42 10.17
N ASP A 155 -4.82 -19.26 9.71
CA ASP A 155 -5.41 -17.97 10.06
C ASP A 155 -5.50 -17.06 8.82
N PRO A 156 -6.43 -17.38 7.89
CA PRO A 156 -6.64 -16.57 6.69
C PRO A 156 -7.10 -15.15 7.06
N LEU A 157 -6.91 -14.22 6.14
CA LEU A 157 -7.40 -12.86 6.32
C LEU A 157 -8.92 -12.81 6.16
N THR A 158 -9.59 -12.16 7.10
CA THR A 158 -11.04 -11.88 7.02
C THR A 158 -11.31 -10.77 6.01
N PRO A 159 -12.57 -10.61 5.52
CA PRO A 159 -12.92 -9.47 4.67
C PRO A 159 -12.56 -8.12 5.30
N ARG A 160 -12.75 -7.94 6.62
CA ARG A 160 -12.31 -6.71 7.31
C ARG A 160 -10.80 -6.50 7.16
N GLU A 161 -10.01 -7.53 7.40
CA GLU A 161 -8.54 -7.47 7.34
C GLU A 161 -8.05 -7.17 5.91
N CYS A 162 -8.67 -7.77 4.90
CA CYS A 162 -8.41 -7.47 3.50
C CYS A 162 -8.74 -6.00 3.16
N ALA A 163 -9.90 -5.50 3.63
CA ALA A 163 -10.29 -4.11 3.41
C ALA A 163 -9.30 -3.13 4.05
N LEU A 164 -8.89 -3.37 5.29
CA LEU A 164 -7.92 -2.52 6.00
C LEU A 164 -6.58 -2.44 5.24
N LEU A 165 -6.07 -3.56 4.75
CA LEU A 165 -4.82 -3.59 3.98
C LEU A 165 -4.93 -2.84 2.64
N LEU A 166 -6.03 -3.04 1.90
CA LEU A 166 -6.25 -2.32 0.65
C LEU A 166 -6.46 -0.81 0.85
N ILE A 167 -7.16 -0.43 1.93
CA ILE A 167 -7.34 0.98 2.31
C ILE A 167 -5.99 1.61 2.62
N ALA A 168 -5.19 0.98 3.49
CA ALA A 168 -3.87 1.50 3.85
C ALA A 168 -2.96 1.64 2.63
N ALA A 169 -2.94 0.65 1.74
CA ALA A 169 -2.14 0.70 0.51
C ALA A 169 -2.51 1.88 -0.40
N CYS A 170 -3.80 2.24 -0.50
CA CYS A 170 -4.25 3.38 -1.31
C CYS A 170 -3.81 4.74 -0.76
N ILE A 171 -3.59 4.84 0.55
CA ILE A 171 -3.37 6.13 1.23
C ILE A 171 -2.00 6.26 1.88
N HIS A 172 -1.13 5.24 1.82
CA HIS A 172 0.11 5.19 2.62
C HIS A 172 0.99 6.43 2.50
N ASP A 173 1.10 6.98 1.28
CA ASP A 173 1.87 8.18 0.94
C ASP A 173 0.98 9.39 0.56
N LEU A 174 -0.27 9.41 1.02
CA LEU A 174 -1.20 10.49 0.75
C LEU A 174 -0.68 11.82 1.32
N GLY A 175 -0.44 12.81 0.45
CA GLY A 175 0.11 14.10 0.85
C GLY A 175 1.62 14.08 1.12
N HIS A 176 2.35 13.09 0.59
CA HIS A 176 3.80 13.05 0.59
C HIS A 176 4.38 14.34 -0.01
N ASP A 177 5.39 14.92 0.65
CA ASP A 177 5.94 16.24 0.30
C ASP A 177 7.30 16.18 -0.43
N GLY A 178 7.76 14.97 -0.77
CA GLY A 178 9.03 14.74 -1.45
C GLY A 178 10.26 14.79 -0.53
N THR A 179 10.05 15.00 0.77
CA THR A 179 11.13 15.06 1.77
C THR A 179 11.05 13.86 2.70
N GLY A 180 12.16 13.48 3.34
CA GLY A 180 12.17 12.37 4.28
C GLY A 180 11.57 12.70 5.65
N ASN A 181 11.68 11.76 6.57
CA ASN A 181 11.33 11.97 7.98
C ASN A 181 12.41 12.72 8.78
N VAL A 182 13.43 13.29 8.10
CA VAL A 182 14.47 14.13 8.70
C VAL A 182 14.23 15.58 8.31
N GLY A 183 14.03 16.44 9.30
CA GLY A 183 13.75 17.86 9.09
C GLY A 183 14.98 18.65 8.60
N PRO A 184 14.79 19.94 8.22
CA PRO A 184 15.88 20.81 7.78
C PRO A 184 16.98 21.02 8.84
N ASP A 185 16.66 20.83 10.12
CA ASP A 185 17.59 20.87 11.26
C ASP A 185 18.36 19.54 11.46
N GLY A 186 18.11 18.54 10.61
CA GLY A 186 18.70 17.20 10.74
C GLY A 186 18.02 16.33 11.80
N ALA A 187 16.97 16.80 12.46
CA ALA A 187 16.26 16.01 13.46
C ALA A 187 15.33 14.98 12.79
N TYR A 188 15.46 13.72 13.21
CA TYR A 188 14.55 12.66 12.78
C TYR A 188 13.24 12.73 13.56
N SER A 189 12.12 12.82 12.84
CA SER A 189 10.76 12.75 13.36
C SER A 189 10.12 11.44 12.88
N PRO A 190 10.14 10.35 13.69
CA PRO A 190 9.64 9.04 13.28
C PRO A 190 8.19 9.09 12.81
N GLY A 191 7.87 8.50 11.67
CA GLY A 191 6.49 8.42 11.19
C GLY A 191 5.87 9.77 10.82
N ARG A 192 6.63 10.80 10.45
CA ARG A 192 6.09 12.15 10.17
C ARG A 192 5.19 12.12 8.94
N LEU A 193 5.70 11.60 7.83
CA LEU A 193 4.96 11.49 6.58
C LEU A 193 3.77 10.54 6.72
N GLU A 194 3.97 9.43 7.41
CA GLU A 194 2.98 8.37 7.60
C GLU A 194 1.80 8.87 8.46
N ARG A 195 2.10 9.67 9.49
CA ARG A 195 1.06 10.35 10.30
C ARG A 195 0.31 11.39 9.48
N ARG A 196 1.02 12.18 8.67
CA ARG A 196 0.39 13.16 7.76
C ARG A 196 -0.59 12.47 6.80
N SER A 197 -0.17 11.36 6.17
CA SER A 197 -1.02 10.57 5.29
C SER A 197 -2.29 10.08 5.99
N PHE A 198 -2.15 9.57 7.22
CA PHE A 198 -3.30 9.14 8.01
C PHE A 198 -4.22 10.30 8.41
N GLU A 199 -3.65 11.42 8.88
CA GLU A 199 -4.41 12.63 9.28
C GLU A 199 -5.20 13.21 8.10
N TYR A 200 -4.64 13.16 6.89
CA TYR A 200 -5.29 13.60 5.67
C TYR A 200 -6.46 12.69 5.28
N ALA A 201 -6.31 11.37 5.41
CA ALA A 201 -7.36 10.41 5.06
C ALA A 201 -8.47 10.30 6.11
N ARG A 202 -8.13 10.40 7.40
CA ARG A 202 -9.00 10.06 8.52
C ARG A 202 -10.39 10.71 8.47
N PRO A 203 -10.55 12.03 8.27
CA PRO A 203 -11.88 12.64 8.23
C PRO A 203 -12.79 12.04 7.16
N TYR A 204 -12.22 11.67 6.01
CA TYR A 204 -12.96 11.07 4.90
C TYR A 204 -13.36 9.62 5.20
N LEU A 205 -12.46 8.85 5.84
CA LEU A 205 -12.73 7.47 6.24
C LEU A 205 -13.77 7.39 7.38
N GLU A 206 -13.71 8.29 8.35
CA GLU A 206 -14.72 8.42 9.41
C GLU A 206 -16.11 8.71 8.81
N GLN A 207 -16.19 9.65 7.87
CA GLN A 207 -17.45 9.96 7.17
C GLN A 207 -17.92 8.83 6.26
N ALA A 208 -17.01 8.01 5.75
CA ALA A 208 -17.32 6.78 5.01
C ALA A 208 -17.73 5.60 5.93
N GLY A 209 -17.86 5.84 7.24
CA GLY A 209 -18.41 4.89 8.20
C GLY A 209 -17.38 4.01 8.91
N MET A 210 -16.09 4.31 8.81
CA MET A 210 -15.06 3.54 9.51
C MET A 210 -15.08 3.78 11.02
N ASP A 211 -15.03 2.70 11.80
CA ASP A 211 -14.98 2.76 13.26
C ASP A 211 -13.59 3.13 13.81
N GLN A 212 -13.53 3.55 15.08
CA GLN A 212 -12.30 4.01 15.73
C GLN A 212 -11.27 2.90 15.96
N GLU A 213 -11.69 1.65 16.15
CA GLU A 213 -10.76 0.52 16.29
C GLU A 213 -10.03 0.30 14.96
N SER A 214 -10.77 0.27 13.87
CA SER A 214 -10.25 0.15 12.51
C SER A 214 -9.32 1.30 12.12
N LEU A 215 -9.66 2.53 12.49
CA LEU A 215 -8.78 3.70 12.29
C LEU A 215 -7.49 3.59 13.11
N SER A 216 -7.55 3.10 14.35
CA SER A 216 -6.35 2.88 15.17
C SER A 216 -5.44 1.78 14.59
N VAL A 217 -6.03 0.73 14.02
CA VAL A 217 -5.28 -0.31 13.29
C VAL A 217 -4.62 0.29 12.04
N LEU A 218 -5.34 1.09 11.25
CA LEU A 218 -4.77 1.78 10.08
C LEU A 218 -3.61 2.69 10.47
N GLU A 219 -3.77 3.56 11.47
CA GLU A 219 -2.69 4.43 11.95
C GLU A 219 -1.42 3.62 12.28
N THR A 220 -1.60 2.48 12.96
CA THR A 220 -0.50 1.59 13.30
C THR A 220 0.17 0.99 12.06
N MET A 221 -0.61 0.55 11.08
CA MET A 221 -0.10 0.01 9.81
C MET A 221 0.69 1.06 9.04
N MET A 222 0.15 2.27 8.94
CA MET A 222 0.75 3.41 8.24
C MET A 222 2.10 3.78 8.86
N ILE A 223 2.17 3.92 10.18
CA ILE A 223 3.44 4.24 10.85
C ILE A 223 4.52 3.19 10.56
N CYS A 224 4.16 1.93 10.32
CA CYS A 224 5.11 0.87 10.03
C CYS A 224 5.70 0.90 8.61
N THR A 225 5.23 1.78 7.71
CA THR A 225 5.89 2.01 6.42
C THR A 225 7.12 2.92 6.56
N ASP A 226 7.30 3.61 7.70
CA ASP A 226 8.51 4.41 7.95
C ASP A 226 9.75 3.53 8.03
N ALA A 227 10.49 3.54 6.91
CA ALA A 227 11.74 2.83 6.72
C ALA A 227 12.97 3.70 7.07
N SER A 228 12.77 4.92 7.58
CA SER A 228 13.85 5.86 7.87
C SER A 228 14.69 5.41 9.07
N ARG A 229 16.01 5.64 8.99
CA ARG A 229 16.97 5.36 10.09
C ARG A 229 16.84 3.93 10.67
N PRO A 230 16.99 2.88 9.85
CA PRO A 230 16.89 1.50 10.32
C PRO A 230 17.94 1.15 11.39
N ASP A 231 19.02 1.92 11.50
CA ASP A 231 20.02 1.82 12.58
C ASP A 231 19.45 2.13 13.97
N ASN A 232 18.32 2.85 14.05
CA ASN A 232 17.66 3.19 15.30
C ASN A 232 16.69 2.07 15.76
N PRO A 233 16.84 1.50 16.97
CA PRO A 233 15.88 0.52 17.51
C PRO A 233 14.45 1.06 17.67
N ALA A 234 14.30 2.37 17.81
CA ALA A 234 12.99 3.04 17.88
C ALA A 234 12.35 3.29 16.51
N CYS A 235 13.07 3.08 15.39
CA CYS A 235 12.50 3.16 14.05
C CYS A 235 11.29 2.22 13.93
N PRO A 236 10.15 2.67 13.36
CA PRO A 236 8.96 1.84 13.19
C PRO A 236 9.22 0.52 12.47
N LEU A 237 10.02 0.54 11.38
CA LEU A 237 10.41 -0.69 10.69
C LEU A 237 11.14 -1.67 11.61
N THR A 238 12.09 -1.20 12.44
CA THR A 238 12.79 -2.09 13.39
C THR A 238 11.80 -2.72 14.38
N GLN A 239 10.86 -1.93 14.91
CA GLN A 239 9.83 -2.41 15.83
C GLN A 239 8.87 -3.42 15.16
N LEU A 240 8.46 -3.16 13.91
CA LEU A 240 7.64 -4.08 13.12
C LEU A 240 8.35 -5.42 12.92
N ARG A 241 9.63 -5.40 12.55
CA ARG A 241 10.41 -6.64 12.36
C ARG A 241 10.54 -7.43 13.66
N SER A 242 10.79 -6.76 14.78
CA SER A 242 10.81 -7.43 16.09
C SER A 242 9.46 -8.07 16.45
N ALA A 243 8.35 -7.40 16.17
CA ALA A 243 7.01 -7.95 16.41
C ALA A 243 6.69 -9.11 15.45
N ALA A 244 7.10 -9.00 14.18
CA ALA A 244 6.95 -10.08 13.20
C ALA A 244 7.77 -11.32 13.59
N SER A 245 9.02 -11.13 14.06
CA SER A 245 9.82 -12.23 14.62
C SER A 245 9.13 -12.88 15.80
N PHE A 246 8.60 -12.10 16.74
CA PHE A 246 7.87 -12.61 17.90
C PHE A 246 6.66 -13.48 17.53
N HIS A 247 5.88 -13.07 16.53
CA HIS A 247 4.64 -13.76 16.14
C HIS A 247 4.81 -14.89 15.13
N PHE A 248 5.78 -14.77 14.22
CA PHE A 248 5.84 -15.59 13.00
C PHE A 248 7.15 -16.36 12.86
N THR A 249 8.13 -16.14 13.74
CA THR A 249 9.34 -16.97 13.81
C THR A 249 9.34 -17.77 15.09
N GLN A 250 9.98 -18.95 15.08
CA GLN A 250 10.13 -19.78 16.28
C GLN A 250 11.14 -19.18 17.28
N ASP A 251 11.74 -18.04 16.95
CA ASP A 251 12.77 -17.39 17.75
C ASP A 251 12.21 -16.18 18.52
N GLN A 252 11.72 -16.46 19.72
CA GLN A 252 11.23 -15.44 20.65
C GLN A 252 12.37 -14.73 21.40
N THR A 253 13.62 -15.17 21.26
CA THR A 253 14.75 -14.66 22.04
C THR A 253 15.26 -13.29 21.56
N HIS A 254 14.85 -12.88 20.36
CA HIS A 254 15.28 -11.62 19.72
C HIS A 254 14.24 -10.50 19.71
N ALA A 255 13.15 -10.62 20.47
CA ALA A 255 12.14 -9.57 20.58
C ALA A 255 12.63 -8.43 21.51
N ALA A 256 13.68 -7.71 21.09
CA ALA A 256 14.30 -6.60 21.84
C ALA A 256 13.55 -5.26 21.68
N GLY A 257 12.33 -5.26 21.15
CA GLY A 257 11.50 -4.06 21.04
C GLY A 257 11.04 -3.57 22.41
N SER A 258 11.11 -2.27 22.65
CA SER A 258 10.70 -1.64 23.93
C SER A 258 9.85 -0.36 23.76
N GLY A 259 9.32 -0.12 22.55
CA GLY A 259 8.50 1.05 22.24
C GLY A 259 6.99 0.82 22.37
N THR A 260 6.23 1.92 22.41
CA THR A 260 4.76 1.90 22.42
C THR A 260 4.18 1.21 21.18
N LEU A 261 4.76 1.47 20.00
CA LEU A 261 4.39 0.82 18.75
C LEU A 261 4.66 -0.68 18.80
N PHE A 262 5.84 -1.10 19.25
CA PHE A 262 6.16 -2.51 19.43
C PHE A 262 5.15 -3.21 20.35
N ASN A 263 4.77 -2.60 21.47
CA ASN A 263 3.77 -3.19 22.38
C ASN A 263 2.41 -3.38 21.68
N ARG A 264 1.93 -2.38 20.92
CA ARG A 264 0.70 -2.52 20.12
C ARG A 264 0.77 -3.69 19.14
N LEU A 265 1.89 -3.84 18.43
CA LEU A 265 2.10 -4.92 17.46
C LEU A 265 2.29 -6.29 18.13
N LYS A 266 2.99 -6.33 19.26
CA LYS A 266 3.20 -7.54 20.06
C LYS A 266 1.89 -8.08 20.61
N ASP A 267 1.00 -7.22 21.07
CA ASP A 267 -0.27 -7.63 21.67
C ASP A 267 -1.33 -7.98 20.62
N ASN A 268 -1.15 -7.55 19.36
CA ASN A 268 -2.07 -7.83 18.26
C ASN A 268 -1.36 -8.45 17.04
N ARG A 269 -1.34 -9.79 17.00
CA ARG A 269 -0.77 -10.59 15.91
C ARG A 269 -1.32 -10.22 14.52
N LYS A 270 -2.62 -9.92 14.41
CA LYS A 270 -3.25 -9.57 13.14
C LYS A 270 -2.81 -8.20 12.66
N THR A 271 -2.79 -7.20 13.54
CA THR A 271 -2.24 -5.86 13.20
C THR A 271 -0.77 -5.96 12.79
N ALA A 272 0.04 -6.78 13.46
CA ALA A 272 1.42 -7.03 13.06
C ALA A 272 1.54 -7.65 11.66
N LEU A 273 0.68 -8.64 11.34
CA LEU A 273 0.65 -9.24 10.00
C LEU A 273 0.26 -8.23 8.92
N LEU A 274 -0.79 -7.44 9.14
CA LEU A 274 -1.27 -6.45 8.18
C LEU A 274 -0.25 -5.33 7.97
N SER A 275 0.40 -4.87 9.04
CA SER A 275 1.49 -3.88 8.97
C SER A 275 2.68 -4.44 8.19
N LEU A 276 3.01 -5.73 8.38
CA LEU A 276 4.05 -6.39 7.62
C LEU A 276 3.70 -6.51 6.14
N PHE A 277 2.47 -6.88 5.80
CA PHE A 277 2.02 -6.95 4.41
C PHE A 277 2.04 -5.59 3.73
N LEU A 278 1.62 -4.53 4.42
CA LEU A 278 1.68 -3.18 3.87
C LEU A 278 3.13 -2.77 3.57
N HIS A 279 4.04 -2.95 4.54
CA HIS A 279 5.46 -2.67 4.34
C HIS A 279 6.07 -3.49 3.19
N GLU A 280 5.74 -4.78 3.11
CA GLU A 280 6.25 -5.64 2.03
C GLU A 280 5.67 -5.27 0.67
N ALA A 281 4.41 -4.85 0.60
CA ALA A 281 3.78 -4.37 -0.63
C ALA A 281 4.46 -3.10 -1.14
N ASP A 282 4.77 -2.18 -0.22
CA ASP A 282 5.42 -0.89 -0.49
C ASP A 282 6.81 -1.07 -1.12
N ILE A 283 7.65 -1.92 -0.51
CA ILE A 283 9.00 -2.18 -1.02
C ILE A 283 9.06 -3.13 -2.23
N MET A 284 7.93 -3.72 -2.64
CA MET A 284 7.94 -4.83 -3.59
C MET A 284 8.40 -4.42 -5.00
N ASN A 285 8.04 -3.21 -5.47
CA ASN A 285 8.50 -2.74 -6.79
C ASN A 285 10.02 -2.58 -6.84
N SER A 286 10.59 -2.10 -5.73
CA SER A 286 12.02 -1.79 -5.60
C SER A 286 12.89 -3.02 -5.29
N ALA A 287 12.30 -4.18 -4.98
CA ALA A 287 13.08 -5.35 -4.54
C ALA A 287 12.50 -6.73 -4.89
N GLY A 288 11.27 -6.82 -5.38
CA GLY A 288 10.52 -8.07 -5.53
C GLY A 288 9.96 -8.36 -6.91
N VAL A 289 10.20 -7.50 -7.92
CA VAL A 289 9.63 -7.65 -9.27
C VAL A 289 10.69 -8.07 -10.29
N SER A 290 11.55 -7.15 -10.74
CA SER A 290 12.62 -7.42 -11.69
C SER A 290 13.78 -6.42 -11.54
N VAL A 291 14.90 -6.70 -12.22
CA VAL A 291 16.07 -5.79 -12.25
C VAL A 291 15.70 -4.47 -12.92
N GLU A 292 14.97 -4.54 -14.02
CA GLU A 292 14.54 -3.38 -14.80
C GLU A 292 13.63 -2.49 -13.98
N GLN A 293 12.60 -3.08 -13.33
CA GLN A 293 11.71 -2.34 -12.45
C GLN A 293 12.49 -1.70 -11.30
N THR A 294 13.33 -2.46 -10.61
CA THR A 294 14.14 -1.96 -9.49
C THR A 294 15.01 -0.76 -9.91
N SER A 295 15.63 -0.84 -11.09
CA SER A 295 16.46 0.24 -11.61
C SER A 295 15.64 1.49 -11.91
N LEU A 296 14.44 1.33 -12.49
CA LEU A 296 13.50 2.42 -12.76
C LEU A 296 13.03 3.10 -11.46
N GLU A 297 12.56 2.32 -10.49
CA GLU A 297 12.11 2.81 -9.18
C GLU A 297 13.24 3.56 -8.47
N THR A 298 14.47 3.04 -8.53
CA THR A 298 15.64 3.70 -7.93
C THR A 298 15.93 5.03 -8.65
N CYS A 299 15.87 5.08 -9.99
CA CYS A 299 16.00 6.34 -10.74
C CYS A 299 14.94 7.37 -10.33
N GLN A 300 13.68 6.96 -10.22
CA GLN A 300 12.57 7.83 -9.80
C GLN A 300 12.79 8.36 -8.38
N PHE A 301 13.17 7.50 -7.43
CA PHE A 301 13.46 7.91 -6.05
C PHE A 301 14.64 8.89 -5.97
N ARG A 302 15.70 8.67 -6.75
CA ARG A 302 16.85 9.59 -6.81
C ARG A 302 16.49 10.93 -7.41
N LYS A 303 15.63 10.96 -8.43
CA LYS A 303 15.09 12.20 -9.01
C LYS A 303 14.27 12.98 -7.99
N GLU A 304 13.42 12.28 -7.22
CA GLU A 304 12.62 12.91 -6.17
C GLU A 304 13.47 13.50 -5.04
N SER A 305 14.44 12.73 -4.54
CA SER A 305 15.36 13.16 -3.47
C SER A 305 16.42 14.18 -3.91
N GLN A 306 16.35 14.66 -5.16
CA GLN A 306 17.34 15.56 -5.78
C GLN A 306 18.78 15.02 -5.68
N GLY A 307 18.91 13.69 -5.65
CA GLY A 307 20.18 13.01 -5.55
C GLY A 307 20.92 12.94 -6.88
N ALA A 308 22.19 12.52 -6.80
CA ALA A 308 22.91 12.05 -7.98
C ALA A 308 22.18 10.88 -8.65
N GLN A 309 22.49 10.63 -9.93
CA GLN A 309 21.93 9.52 -10.71
C GLN A 309 22.01 8.19 -9.94
N ALA A 310 20.95 7.38 -10.07
CA ALA A 310 20.87 6.08 -9.42
C ALA A 310 21.93 5.10 -9.94
N ARG A 311 22.44 4.28 -9.03
CA ARG A 311 23.53 3.33 -9.26
C ARG A 311 23.22 1.98 -8.61
N PRO A 312 23.92 0.90 -9.01
CA PRO A 312 23.87 -0.39 -8.32
C PRO A 312 24.12 -0.34 -6.82
N SER A 313 25.00 0.57 -6.35
CA SER A 313 25.24 0.78 -4.92
C SER A 313 23.98 1.21 -4.15
N ASP A 314 23.11 2.02 -4.76
CA ASP A 314 21.87 2.48 -4.11
C ASP A 314 20.88 1.31 -3.93
N VAL A 315 20.80 0.41 -4.91
CA VAL A 315 20.01 -0.83 -4.81
C VAL A 315 20.55 -1.73 -3.70
N LEU A 316 21.87 -1.94 -3.65
CA LEU A 316 22.49 -2.75 -2.60
C LEU A 316 22.28 -2.15 -1.20
N GLU A 317 22.36 -0.82 -1.09
CA GLU A 317 22.05 -0.10 0.15
C GLU A 317 20.59 -0.32 0.56
N PHE A 318 19.63 -0.11 -0.34
CA PHE A 318 18.21 -0.34 -0.09
C PHE A 318 17.93 -1.78 0.38
N MET A 319 18.46 -2.76 -0.34
CA MET A 319 18.29 -4.18 -0.01
C MET A 319 18.95 -4.56 1.33
N GLY A 320 20.11 -3.98 1.64
CA GLY A 320 20.83 -4.23 2.88
C GLY A 320 20.18 -3.57 4.10
N THR A 321 19.68 -2.34 3.94
CA THR A 321 19.22 -1.49 5.05
C THR A 321 17.71 -1.58 5.28
N ILE A 322 16.92 -1.45 4.21
CA ILE A 322 15.46 -1.47 4.26
C ILE A 322 14.95 -2.90 4.20
N CYS A 323 15.35 -3.69 3.19
CA CYS A 323 14.90 -5.07 3.08
C CYS A 323 15.58 -6.02 4.08
N ARG A 324 16.77 -5.68 4.60
CA ARG A 324 17.61 -6.51 5.51
C ARG A 324 17.59 -8.01 5.18
N GLY A 325 17.82 -8.35 3.92
CA GLY A 325 17.93 -9.75 3.49
C GLY A 325 16.67 -10.35 2.85
N GLY A 326 15.57 -9.60 2.73
CA GLY A 326 14.43 -9.96 1.89
C GLY A 326 13.09 -9.83 2.59
N PHE A 327 12.10 -10.56 2.08
CA PHE A 327 10.74 -10.58 2.62
C PHE A 327 10.67 -11.47 3.86
N ILE A 328 9.88 -11.07 4.85
CA ILE A 328 9.73 -11.74 6.14
C ILE A 328 8.56 -12.71 6.09
N SER A 329 7.42 -12.25 5.59
CA SER A 329 6.19 -13.03 5.56
C SER A 329 6.29 -14.17 4.54
N GLN A 330 5.51 -15.23 4.76
CA GLN A 330 5.50 -16.35 3.81
C GLN A 330 4.89 -15.93 2.46
N ALA A 331 3.88 -15.05 2.46
CA ALA A 331 3.29 -14.52 1.24
C ALA A 331 4.31 -13.67 0.45
N GLY A 332 5.01 -12.75 1.12
CA GLY A 332 6.06 -11.93 0.51
C GLY A 332 7.21 -12.78 -0.04
N LYS A 333 7.63 -13.81 0.69
CA LYS A 333 8.64 -14.76 0.20
C LYS A 333 8.17 -15.50 -1.06
N THR A 334 6.94 -15.99 -1.05
CA THR A 334 6.34 -16.69 -2.21
C THR A 334 6.29 -15.81 -3.45
N LEU A 335 6.01 -14.51 -3.29
CA LEU A 335 5.85 -13.58 -4.40
C LEU A 335 7.17 -12.97 -4.90
N GLY A 336 8.07 -12.58 -3.99
CA GLY A 336 9.18 -11.70 -4.34
C GLY A 336 10.59 -12.25 -4.06
N GLN A 337 10.76 -13.32 -3.28
CA GLN A 337 12.10 -13.72 -2.80
C GLN A 337 13.04 -14.13 -3.94
N LYS A 338 12.54 -14.86 -4.93
CA LYS A 338 13.34 -15.26 -6.09
C LYS A 338 13.81 -14.05 -6.91
N ALA A 339 12.94 -13.06 -7.09
CA ALA A 339 13.27 -11.82 -7.78
C ALA A 339 14.30 -11.03 -6.97
N TYR A 340 14.11 -10.91 -5.65
CA TYR A 340 15.05 -10.28 -4.73
C TYR A 340 16.48 -10.83 -4.85
N GLU A 341 16.64 -12.15 -4.84
CA GLU A 341 17.96 -12.79 -4.98
C GLU A 341 18.61 -12.50 -6.33
N THR A 342 17.80 -12.47 -7.40
CA THR A 342 18.25 -12.15 -8.75
C THR A 342 18.70 -10.69 -8.85
N ILE A 343 17.89 -9.76 -8.35
CA ILE A 343 18.16 -8.32 -8.31
C ILE A 343 19.44 -8.05 -7.54
N ARG A 344 19.57 -8.61 -6.33
CA ARG A 344 20.75 -8.44 -5.49
C ARG A 344 22.02 -8.95 -6.15
N THR A 345 21.96 -10.15 -6.74
CA THR A 345 23.09 -10.75 -7.46
C THR A 345 23.53 -9.87 -8.62
N ARG A 346 22.56 -9.37 -9.40
CA ARG A 346 22.85 -8.51 -10.54
C ARG A 346 23.43 -7.16 -10.10
N ALA A 347 22.86 -6.52 -9.09
CA ALA A 347 23.37 -5.26 -8.56
C ALA A 347 24.80 -5.40 -8.02
N HIS A 348 25.14 -6.51 -7.35
CA HIS A 348 26.52 -6.80 -6.94
C HIS A 348 27.48 -6.91 -8.13
N GLN A 349 27.10 -7.65 -9.18
CA GLN A 349 27.92 -7.78 -10.38
C GLN A 349 28.14 -6.44 -11.09
N ASP A 350 27.11 -5.60 -11.17
CA ASP A 350 27.21 -4.28 -11.81
C ASP A 350 28.00 -3.29 -10.94
N PHE A 351 27.93 -3.41 -9.60
CA PHE A 351 28.80 -2.68 -8.67
C PHE A 351 30.28 -3.05 -8.87
N GLU A 352 30.61 -4.34 -8.91
CA GLU A 352 31.99 -4.83 -9.11
C GLU A 352 32.56 -4.44 -10.49
N LYS A 353 31.71 -4.23 -11.48
CA LYS A 353 32.10 -3.79 -12.84
C LYS A 353 32.32 -2.29 -12.98
N GLY A 354 32.15 -1.50 -11.93
CA GLY A 354 32.41 -0.06 -11.94
C GLY A 354 31.33 0.81 -11.31
N ASN A 355 30.19 0.23 -10.91
CA ASN A 355 29.09 0.96 -10.27
C ASN A 355 28.58 2.14 -11.13
N GLU A 356 28.50 1.91 -12.45
CA GLU A 356 28.04 2.92 -13.41
C GLU A 356 26.57 3.28 -13.18
N PRO A 357 26.18 4.56 -13.40
CA PRO A 357 24.78 4.97 -13.30
C PRO A 357 23.86 4.21 -14.25
N TYR A 358 22.62 3.99 -13.83
CA TYR A 358 21.60 3.39 -14.68
C TYR A 358 21.23 4.34 -15.84
N THR A 359 21.16 3.80 -17.05
CA THR A 359 20.82 4.56 -18.27
C THR A 359 19.37 5.05 -18.28
N LEU A 360 18.47 4.33 -17.61
CA LEU A 360 17.05 4.65 -17.49
C LEU A 360 16.78 6.00 -16.79
N CYS A 361 17.76 6.54 -16.06
CA CYS A 361 17.62 7.81 -15.37
C CYS A 361 17.63 9.02 -16.33
N GLY A 362 17.97 8.85 -17.61
CA GLY A 362 18.18 9.95 -18.57
C GLY A 362 17.20 10.02 -19.74
N GLU A 363 16.29 9.06 -19.89
CA GLU A 363 15.24 9.12 -20.91
C GLU A 363 14.06 9.92 -20.35
N GLU A 364 14.05 11.23 -20.59
CA GLU A 364 12.80 11.98 -20.54
C GLU A 364 11.94 11.43 -21.68
N GLU A 365 10.87 10.71 -21.36
CA GLU A 365 9.80 10.43 -22.32
C GLU A 365 9.24 11.80 -22.75
N GLY A 366 9.74 12.29 -23.89
CA GLY A 366 9.35 13.55 -24.51
C GLY A 366 8.04 13.48 -25.27
#